data_AF-A0A8D8N0L6-F1
#
_entry.id   AF-A0A8D8N0L6-F1
#
_cell.length_a   1.000
_cell.length_b   1.000
_cell.length_c   1.000
_cell.angle_alpha   90.00
_cell.angle_beta   90.00
_cell.angle_gamma   90.00
#
_symmetry.space_group_name_H-M   'P 1'
#
loop_
_entity.id
_entity.type
_entity.pdbx_description
1 polymer ?
#
loop_
_entity_poly.entity_id
_entity_poly.type
_entity_poly.pdbx_seq_one_letter_code
_entity_poly.pdbx_strand_id
1 'polypeptide(L)'
;FGYKEIDPNDKVQLGFYKALATMKNGERCSASRAYLRPVAHRPNLHISMKSWATKILIDPDTKTAYGVEFTKGKKLYRINATKEVIVTAGAIASPQLLMISGIGPREHLESLNIPVIQDLKVGYNLQDHTTLSGLVFTINKPASIRERDMRNPEHFLNYMINRKGPFTVPGGAEGIAFVKTNNSDLPAD
;
A
#
# COMPACT_ATOMS: atom_id res chain seq x y z
N PHE A 1 -1.98 35.95 7.67
CA PHE A 1 -3.28 35.25 7.70
C PHE A 1 -3.15 33.97 6.89
N GLY A 2 -3.67 32.85 7.40
CA GLY A 2 -3.53 31.54 6.78
C GLY A 2 -2.44 30.67 7.43
N TYR A 3 -2.45 29.39 7.06
CA TYR A 3 -1.47 28.40 7.51
C TYR A 3 -0.06 28.70 6.99
N LYS A 4 0.96 28.29 7.74
CA LYS A 4 2.38 28.46 7.38
C LYS A 4 2.83 27.38 6.38
N GLU A 5 3.91 27.65 5.66
CA GLU A 5 4.69 26.59 5.03
C GLU A 5 5.44 25.81 6.12
N ILE A 6 5.43 24.48 6.03
CA ILE A 6 5.98 23.57 7.05
C ILE A 6 6.82 22.45 6.43
N ASP A 7 7.66 21.81 7.24
CA ASP A 7 8.20 20.48 6.92
C ASP A 7 7.20 19.42 7.44
N PRO A 8 6.67 18.52 6.60
CA PRO A 8 5.73 17.48 7.06
C PRO A 8 6.36 16.49 8.04
N ASN A 9 7.69 16.47 8.20
CA ASN A 9 8.41 15.66 9.17
C ASN A 9 8.62 16.36 10.52
N ASP A 10 8.27 17.65 10.64
CA ASP A 10 8.31 18.36 11.91
C ASP A 10 7.15 17.96 12.83
N LYS A 11 7.29 18.29 14.11
CA LYS A 11 6.24 18.05 15.12
C LYS A 11 4.95 18.81 14.84
N VAL A 12 5.04 19.96 14.17
CA VAL A 12 3.88 20.79 13.83
C VAL A 12 3.49 20.50 12.39
N GLN A 13 2.37 19.82 12.20
CA GLN A 13 1.91 19.39 10.89
C GLN A 13 0.80 20.27 10.28
N LEU A 14 0.25 21.21 11.05
CA LEU A 14 -0.75 22.16 10.54
C LEU A 14 -0.07 23.20 9.64
N GLY A 15 -0.31 23.10 8.34
CA GLY A 15 0.49 23.84 7.38
C GLY A 15 0.31 23.38 5.94
N PHE A 16 0.91 24.14 5.03
CA PHE A 16 1.11 23.75 3.64
C PHE A 16 2.54 23.25 3.45
N TYR A 17 2.74 22.28 2.56
CA TYR A 17 4.06 21.82 2.17
C TYR A 17 4.07 21.32 0.72
N LYS A 18 5.25 21.32 0.11
CA LYS A 18 5.44 20.73 -1.22
C LYS A 18 5.27 19.23 -1.14
N ALA A 19 4.51 18.64 -2.05
CA ALA A 19 4.23 17.22 -2.03
C ALA A 19 5.54 16.39 -2.05
N LEU A 20 5.72 15.56 -1.03
CA LEU A 20 6.79 14.57 -0.99
C LEU A 20 6.30 13.27 -1.63
N ALA A 21 7.19 12.60 -2.37
CA ALA A 21 6.85 11.37 -3.05
C ALA A 21 7.91 10.29 -2.80
N THR A 22 7.47 9.03 -2.80
CA THR A 22 8.35 7.86 -2.78
C THR A 22 8.98 7.66 -4.16
N MET A 23 9.99 8.48 -4.46
CA MET A 23 10.67 8.52 -5.75
C MET A 23 12.20 8.60 -5.61
N LYS A 24 12.91 8.14 -6.64
CA LYS A 24 14.36 8.26 -6.75
C LYS A 24 14.72 8.49 -8.22
N ASN A 25 15.46 9.56 -8.50
CA ASN A 25 15.91 9.95 -9.85
C ASN A 25 14.75 10.01 -10.87
N GLY A 26 13.66 10.72 -10.52
CA GLY A 26 12.50 10.88 -11.40
C GLY A 26 11.60 9.64 -11.52
N GLU A 27 11.94 8.51 -10.89
CA GLU A 27 11.18 7.27 -10.98
C GLU A 27 10.51 6.90 -9.65
N ARG A 28 9.37 6.21 -9.71
CA ARG A 28 8.74 5.58 -8.53
C ARG A 28 9.72 4.65 -7.81
N CYS A 29 9.83 4.81 -6.50
CA CYS A 29 10.60 3.94 -5.62
C CYS A 29 9.67 3.11 -4.72
N SER A 30 9.31 1.90 -5.18
CA SER A 30 8.50 0.97 -4.39
C SER A 30 9.34 0.23 -3.33
N ALA A 31 8.69 -0.38 -2.33
CA ALA A 31 9.36 -1.25 -1.37
C ALA A 31 10.17 -2.37 -2.05
N SER A 32 9.66 -2.93 -3.15
CA SER A 32 10.40 -3.92 -3.96
C SER A 32 11.68 -3.32 -4.55
N ARG A 33 11.63 -2.11 -5.12
CA ARG A 33 12.82 -1.47 -5.70
C ARG A 33 13.83 -1.05 -4.62
N ALA A 34 13.36 -0.55 -3.48
CA ALA A 34 14.20 -0.08 -2.40
C ALA A 34 14.86 -1.22 -1.62
N TYR A 35 14.11 -2.28 -1.29
CA TYR A 35 14.57 -3.30 -0.34
C TYR A 35 14.74 -4.68 -0.96
N LEU A 36 13.88 -5.10 -1.88
CA LEU A 36 13.88 -6.49 -2.36
C LEU A 36 14.81 -6.73 -3.54
N ARG A 37 14.70 -5.92 -4.59
CA ARG A 37 15.50 -6.07 -5.83
C ARG A 37 17.01 -6.00 -5.58
N PRO A 38 17.54 -5.09 -4.74
CA PRO A 38 18.99 -5.00 -4.52
C PRO A 38 19.58 -6.28 -3.91
N VAL A 39 18.78 -7.06 -3.17
CA VAL A 39 19.24 -8.27 -2.46
C VAL A 39 18.67 -9.57 -3.03
N ALA A 40 17.96 -9.51 -4.15
CA ALA A 40 17.29 -10.66 -4.77
C ALA A 40 18.25 -11.77 -5.23
N HIS A 41 19.53 -11.46 -5.37
CA HIS A 41 20.60 -12.41 -5.75
C HIS A 41 21.11 -13.25 -4.57
N ARG A 42 20.73 -12.93 -3.33
CA ARG A 42 21.23 -13.65 -2.15
C ARG A 42 20.69 -15.09 -2.14
N PRO A 43 21.54 -16.10 -1.92
CA PRO A 43 21.14 -17.51 -2.03
C PRO A 43 20.16 -17.94 -0.95
N ASN A 44 20.06 -17.20 0.16
CA ASN A 44 19.15 -17.47 1.27
C ASN A 44 17.79 -16.76 1.14
N LEU A 45 17.50 -16.11 0.01
CA LEU A 45 16.23 -15.45 -0.26
C LEU A 45 15.60 -16.02 -1.53
N HIS A 46 14.44 -16.65 -1.38
CA HIS A 46 13.68 -17.18 -2.51
C HIS A 46 12.43 -16.32 -2.74
N ILE A 47 12.28 -15.80 -3.96
CA ILE A 47 11.13 -14.97 -4.34
C ILE A 47 10.29 -15.75 -5.36
N SER A 48 9.06 -16.13 -4.98
CA SER A 48 8.12 -16.75 -5.91
C SER A 48 7.04 -15.74 -6.33
N MET A 49 7.15 -15.25 -7.56
CA MET A 49 6.10 -14.42 -8.17
C MET A 49 4.97 -15.27 -8.74
N LYS A 50 3.80 -14.63 -8.94
CA LYS A 50 2.58 -15.27 -9.47
C LYS A 50 2.15 -16.50 -8.63
N SER A 51 2.38 -16.40 -7.33
CA SER A 51 1.98 -17.37 -6.31
C SER A 51 0.83 -16.77 -5.50
N TRP A 52 -0.36 -17.35 -5.59
CA TRP A 52 -1.53 -16.90 -4.85
C TRP A 52 -1.72 -17.76 -3.60
N ALA A 53 -1.50 -17.18 -2.41
CA ALA A 53 -1.70 -17.90 -1.15
C ALA A 53 -3.18 -18.26 -0.97
N THR A 54 -3.45 -19.53 -0.70
CA THR A 54 -4.81 -20.07 -0.53
C THR A 54 -5.09 -20.52 0.90
N LYS A 55 -4.05 -20.85 1.69
CA LYS A 55 -4.22 -21.26 3.08
C LYS A 55 -2.92 -21.15 3.86
N ILE A 56 -3.01 -20.78 5.13
CA ILE A 56 -1.94 -20.97 6.11
C ILE A 56 -2.13 -22.35 6.72
N LEU A 57 -1.06 -23.14 6.74
CA LEU A 57 -1.08 -24.49 7.32
C LEU A 57 -0.81 -24.38 8.81
N ILE A 58 -1.80 -24.74 9.62
CA ILE A 58 -1.79 -24.57 11.08
C ILE A 58 -2.20 -25.89 11.71
N ASP A 59 -1.41 -26.32 12.69
CA ASP A 59 -1.72 -27.49 13.51
C ASP A 59 -2.86 -27.13 14.48
N PRO A 60 -3.99 -27.86 14.48
CA PRO A 60 -5.18 -27.48 15.25
C PRO A 60 -5.00 -27.64 16.78
N ASP A 61 -4.12 -28.54 17.21
CA ASP A 61 -3.92 -28.85 18.63
C ASP A 61 -2.95 -27.87 19.28
N THR A 62 -1.81 -27.64 18.62
CA THR A 62 -0.76 -26.74 19.09
C THR A 62 -0.98 -25.29 18.67
N LYS A 63 -1.87 -25.04 17.70
CA LYS A 63 -2.12 -23.74 17.05
C LYS A 63 -0.87 -23.14 16.40
N THR A 64 0.09 -23.98 16.03
CA THR A 64 1.35 -23.55 15.41
C THR A 64 1.23 -23.51 13.89
N ALA A 65 1.53 -22.36 13.29
CA ALA A 65 1.64 -22.23 11.83
C ALA A 65 2.94 -22.88 11.34
N TYR A 66 2.82 -23.88 10.46
CA TYR A 66 3.96 -24.66 9.98
C TYR A 66 4.18 -24.53 8.47
N GLY A 67 3.37 -23.75 7.76
CA GLY A 67 3.56 -23.56 6.32
C GLY A 67 2.48 -22.73 5.64
N VAL A 68 2.58 -22.67 4.31
CA VAL A 68 1.63 -21.97 3.43
C VAL A 68 1.31 -22.84 2.23
N GLU A 69 0.05 -22.90 1.88
CA GLU A 69 -0.45 -23.42 0.62
C GLU A 69 -0.69 -22.26 -0.36
N PHE A 70 -0.26 -22.42 -1.61
CA PHE A 70 -0.49 -21.44 -2.66
C PHE A 70 -0.67 -22.10 -4.02
N THR A 71 -1.38 -21.42 -4.92
CA THR A 71 -1.46 -21.81 -6.33
C THR A 71 -0.45 -21.04 -7.17
N LYS A 72 0.14 -21.71 -8.16
CA LYS A 72 1.01 -21.09 -9.16
C LYS A 72 0.74 -21.71 -10.51
N GLY A 73 0.25 -20.90 -11.45
CA GLY A 73 -0.34 -21.42 -12.68
C GLY A 73 -1.59 -22.23 -12.37
N LYS A 74 -1.61 -23.51 -12.75
CA LYS A 74 -2.74 -24.44 -12.50
C LYS A 74 -2.42 -25.52 -11.45
N LYS A 75 -1.38 -25.32 -10.65
CA LYS A 75 -0.90 -26.30 -9.67
C LYS A 75 -0.95 -25.72 -8.25
N LEU A 76 -1.30 -26.59 -7.31
CA LEU A 76 -1.28 -26.31 -5.87
C LEU A 76 0.07 -26.74 -5.29
N TYR A 77 0.64 -25.88 -4.45
CA TYR A 77 1.93 -26.09 -3.80
C TYR A 77 1.77 -25.88 -2.30
N ARG A 78 2.59 -26.58 -1.51
CA ARG A 78 2.73 -26.37 -0.07
C ARG A 78 4.20 -26.17 0.25
N ILE A 79 4.50 -25.17 1.07
CA ILE A 79 5.84 -24.95 1.61
C ILE A 79 5.76 -24.95 3.13
N ASN A 80 6.70 -25.63 3.77
CA ASN A 80 6.80 -25.66 5.22
C ASN A 80 7.75 -24.55 5.70
N ALA A 81 7.42 -23.95 6.84
CA ALA A 81 8.26 -23.00 7.55
C ALA A 81 8.74 -23.64 8.84
N THR A 82 10.04 -23.53 9.14
CA THR A 82 10.65 -24.11 10.35
C THR A 82 10.63 -23.18 11.55
N LYS A 83 10.33 -21.88 11.33
CA LYS A 83 10.29 -20.88 12.39
C LYS A 83 8.94 -20.18 12.43
N GLU A 84 8.64 -19.40 11.39
CA GLU A 84 7.50 -18.49 11.40
C GLU A 84 6.89 -18.35 10.01
N VAL A 85 5.59 -18.04 9.98
CA VAL A 85 4.85 -17.57 8.81
C VAL A 85 4.39 -16.14 9.09
N ILE A 86 4.84 -15.18 8.27
CA ILE A 86 4.48 -13.77 8.40
C ILE A 86 3.53 -13.38 7.28
N VAL A 87 2.32 -12.94 7.63
CA VAL A 87 1.27 -12.58 6.65
C VAL A 87 1.36 -11.09 6.30
N THR A 88 1.60 -10.77 5.03
CA THR A 88 1.77 -9.41 4.51
C THR A 88 0.90 -9.13 3.27
N ALA A 89 -0.32 -9.68 3.24
CA ALA A 89 -1.25 -9.56 2.11
C ALA A 89 -2.06 -8.24 2.08
N GLY A 90 -1.78 -7.31 3.00
CA GLY A 90 -2.47 -6.01 3.10
C GLY A 90 -3.80 -6.08 3.86
N ALA A 91 -4.40 -4.91 4.14
CA ALA A 91 -5.56 -4.78 5.02
C ALA A 91 -6.81 -5.55 4.56
N ILE A 92 -6.91 -5.90 3.28
CA ILE A 92 -8.05 -6.61 2.69
C ILE A 92 -7.78 -8.12 2.62
N ALA A 93 -6.66 -8.53 2.02
CA ALA A 93 -6.40 -9.94 1.78
C ALA A 93 -5.78 -10.67 2.99
N SER A 94 -5.11 -9.98 3.91
CA SER A 94 -4.64 -10.61 5.16
C SER A 94 -5.78 -11.18 6.01
N PRO A 95 -6.85 -10.42 6.37
CA PRO A 95 -7.95 -10.99 7.13
C PRO A 95 -8.69 -12.10 6.35
N GLN A 96 -8.83 -11.96 5.03
CA GLN A 96 -9.42 -13.02 4.20
C GLN A 96 -8.60 -14.32 4.25
N LEU A 97 -7.27 -14.25 4.11
CA LEU A 97 -6.38 -15.41 4.18
C LEU A 97 -6.39 -16.06 5.58
N LEU A 98 -6.43 -15.26 6.65
CA LEU A 98 -6.56 -15.75 8.02
C LEU A 98 -7.90 -16.50 8.22
N MET A 99 -9.00 -15.92 7.75
CA MET A 99 -10.33 -16.52 7.88
C MET A 99 -10.44 -17.85 7.14
N ILE A 100 -10.01 -17.93 5.87
CA ILE A 100 -10.02 -19.21 5.12
C ILE A 100 -9.04 -20.25 5.69
N SER A 101 -8.13 -19.83 6.56
CA SER A 101 -7.21 -20.69 7.31
C SER A 101 -7.75 -21.08 8.70
N GLY A 102 -8.97 -20.67 9.06
CA GLY A 102 -9.62 -21.01 10.33
C GLY A 102 -9.37 -20.03 11.48
N ILE A 103 -8.81 -18.84 11.21
CA ILE A 103 -8.61 -17.78 12.21
C ILE A 103 -9.56 -16.61 11.88
N GLY A 104 -10.63 -16.47 12.67
CA GLY A 104 -11.65 -15.46 12.41
C GLY A 104 -12.91 -15.63 13.25
N PRO A 105 -13.95 -14.83 13.01
CA PRO A 105 -15.17 -14.86 13.81
C PRO A 105 -15.86 -16.21 13.65
N ARG A 106 -16.06 -16.93 14.74
CA ARG A 106 -16.60 -18.30 14.75
C ARG A 106 -17.84 -18.46 13.88
N GLU A 107 -18.88 -17.67 14.12
CA GLU A 107 -20.17 -17.76 13.41
C GLU A 107 -20.01 -17.59 11.90
N HIS A 108 -19.14 -16.66 11.48
CA HIS A 108 -18.86 -16.43 10.06
C HIS A 108 -18.13 -17.62 9.43
N LEU A 109 -17.12 -18.16 10.12
CA LEU A 109 -16.36 -19.33 9.64
C LEU A 109 -17.26 -20.58 9.53
N GLU A 110 -18.07 -20.84 10.56
CA GLU A 110 -19.01 -21.96 10.60
C GLU A 110 -20.06 -21.83 9.48
N SER A 111 -20.55 -20.62 9.18
CA SER A 111 -21.50 -20.37 8.08
C SER A 111 -20.94 -20.73 6.68
N LEU A 112 -19.61 -20.78 6.55
CA LEU A 112 -18.90 -21.13 5.31
C LEU A 112 -18.29 -22.55 5.36
N ASN A 113 -18.62 -23.34 6.38
CA ASN A 113 -18.04 -24.67 6.63
C ASN A 113 -16.51 -24.66 6.76
N ILE A 114 -15.95 -23.59 7.33
CA ILE A 114 -14.52 -23.49 7.61
C ILE A 114 -14.26 -23.93 9.07
N PRO A 115 -13.39 -24.92 9.30
CA PRO A 115 -13.02 -25.32 10.66
C PRO A 115 -12.41 -24.16 11.45
N VAL A 116 -12.92 -23.93 12.66
CA VAL A 116 -12.46 -22.86 13.54
C VAL A 116 -11.24 -23.33 14.33
N ILE A 117 -10.07 -22.80 13.99
CA ILE A 117 -8.83 -23.00 14.76
C ILE A 117 -8.78 -21.99 15.91
N GLN A 118 -9.13 -20.74 15.64
CA GLN A 118 -9.12 -19.69 16.64
C GLN A 118 -10.20 -18.64 16.33
N ASP A 119 -11.06 -18.40 17.32
CA ASP A 119 -12.11 -17.38 17.26
C ASP A 119 -11.54 -15.99 17.59
N LEU A 120 -11.49 -15.10 16.59
CA LEU A 120 -10.98 -13.73 16.70
C LEU A 120 -11.77 -12.78 15.79
N LYS A 121 -11.82 -11.50 16.15
CA LYS A 121 -12.44 -10.42 15.35
C LYS A 121 -11.61 -10.03 14.11
N VAL A 122 -11.15 -11.01 13.34
CA VAL A 122 -10.41 -10.80 12.09
C VAL A 122 -11.34 -10.16 11.05
N GLY A 123 -10.85 -9.13 10.36
CA GLY A 123 -11.63 -8.37 9.37
C GLY A 123 -12.43 -7.19 9.95
N TYR A 124 -12.43 -7.01 11.27
CA TYR A 124 -13.04 -5.85 11.93
C TYR A 124 -12.08 -4.66 11.96
N ASN A 125 -12.62 -3.48 12.25
CA ASN A 125 -11.87 -2.22 12.38
C ASN A 125 -11.15 -1.80 11.08
N LEU A 126 -11.75 -2.08 9.93
CA LEU A 126 -11.31 -1.49 8.67
C LEU A 126 -11.56 0.03 8.72
N GLN A 127 -10.50 0.79 8.51
CA GLN A 127 -10.55 2.24 8.41
C GLN A 127 -9.84 2.65 7.12
N ASP A 128 -10.39 3.67 6.47
CA ASP A 128 -9.78 4.30 5.30
C ASP A 128 -10.13 5.80 5.32
N HIS A 129 -9.35 6.59 4.59
CA HIS A 129 -9.64 8.00 4.44
C HIS A 129 -10.66 8.19 3.32
N THR A 130 -11.85 8.67 3.67
CA THR A 130 -12.84 9.11 2.67
C THR A 130 -12.29 10.29 1.90
N THR A 131 -12.28 10.21 0.57
CA THR A 131 -11.80 11.29 -0.30
C THR A 131 -12.92 11.84 -1.16
N LEU A 132 -12.91 13.14 -1.37
CA LEU A 132 -13.69 13.79 -2.42
C LEU A 132 -12.82 13.85 -3.67
N SER A 133 -13.30 13.34 -4.80
CA SER A 133 -12.66 13.59 -6.10
C SER A 133 -12.66 15.10 -6.32
N GLY A 134 -11.47 15.70 -6.27
CA GLY A 134 -11.25 17.10 -5.90
C GLY A 134 -12.09 18.15 -6.63
N LEU A 135 -12.12 19.35 -6.05
CA LEU A 135 -12.75 20.51 -6.66
C LEU A 135 -11.93 20.95 -7.89
N VAL A 136 -12.59 21.01 -9.05
CA VAL A 136 -11.96 21.42 -10.31
C VAL A 136 -12.27 22.88 -10.56
N PHE A 137 -11.22 23.67 -10.76
CA PHE A 137 -11.33 25.09 -11.09
C PHE A 137 -10.66 25.39 -12.43
N THR A 138 -11.28 26.25 -13.23
CA THR A 138 -10.67 26.78 -14.45
C THR A 138 -9.70 27.93 -14.09
N ILE A 139 -8.49 27.86 -14.62
CA ILE A 139 -7.47 28.90 -14.45
C ILE A 139 -7.21 29.63 -15.77
N ASN A 140 -6.99 30.94 -15.71
CA ASN A 140 -6.67 31.78 -16.88
C ASN A 140 -5.18 31.75 -17.27
N LYS A 141 -4.34 31.07 -16.49
CA LYS A 141 -2.89 30.91 -16.73
C LYS A 141 -2.54 29.46 -17.07
N PRO A 142 -1.50 29.20 -17.89
CA PRO A 142 -1.02 27.86 -18.18
C PRO A 142 -0.18 27.27 -17.03
N ALA A 143 -0.75 27.19 -15.83
CA ALA A 143 -0.04 26.73 -14.64
C ALA A 143 -0.29 25.24 -14.29
N SER A 144 -1.20 24.56 -15.00
CA SER A 144 -1.50 23.15 -14.79
C SER A 144 -0.75 22.26 -15.79
N ILE A 145 -0.49 21.01 -15.40
CA ILE A 145 -0.09 19.96 -16.35
C ILE A 145 -1.30 19.63 -17.23
N ARG A 146 -1.17 19.81 -18.53
CA ARG A 146 -2.26 19.57 -19.49
C ARG A 146 -2.06 18.22 -20.15
N GLU A 147 -3.14 17.63 -20.61
CA GLU A 147 -3.11 16.38 -21.39
C GLU A 147 -2.16 16.47 -22.59
N ARG A 148 -2.11 17.62 -23.27
CA ARG A 148 -1.18 17.85 -24.39
C ARG A 148 0.30 17.75 -23.97
N ASP A 149 0.64 18.14 -22.74
CA ASP A 149 2.01 18.08 -22.24
C ASP A 149 2.40 16.61 -21.98
N MET A 150 1.45 15.79 -21.54
CA MET A 150 1.60 14.34 -21.42
C MET A 150 1.64 13.60 -22.76
N ARG A 151 1.08 14.19 -23.82
CA ARG A 151 1.14 13.61 -25.18
C ARG A 151 2.33 14.10 -25.99
N ASN A 152 3.09 15.08 -25.50
CA ASN A 152 4.25 15.62 -26.21
C ASN A 152 5.40 14.59 -26.24
N PRO A 153 5.82 14.10 -27.43
CA PRO A 153 6.91 13.14 -27.56
C PRO A 153 8.24 13.63 -26.99
N GLU A 154 8.52 14.94 -27.01
CA GLU A 154 9.74 15.52 -26.46
C GLU A 154 9.80 15.36 -24.93
N HIS A 155 8.67 15.56 -24.25
CA HIS A 155 8.58 15.35 -22.80
C HIS A 155 8.76 13.88 -22.44
N PHE A 156 8.21 12.97 -23.25
CA PHE A 156 8.42 11.54 -23.08
C PHE A 156 9.89 11.16 -23.28
N LEU A 157 10.52 11.66 -24.34
CA LEU A 157 11.93 11.39 -24.64
C LEU A 157 12.85 11.96 -23.55
N ASN A 158 12.60 13.18 -23.09
CA ASN A 158 13.36 13.80 -22.01
C ASN A 158 13.21 13.02 -20.68
N TYR A 159 12.04 12.48 -20.39
CA TYR A 159 11.87 11.56 -19.26
C TYR A 159 12.65 10.26 -19.45
N MET A 160 12.60 9.67 -20.65
CA MET A 160 13.29 8.41 -20.97
C MET A 160 14.81 8.52 -20.87
N ILE A 161 15.40 9.65 -21.29
CA ILE A 161 16.86 9.86 -21.29
C ILE A 161 17.33 10.51 -20.00
N ASN A 162 16.71 11.62 -19.60
CA ASN A 162 17.21 12.48 -18.53
C ASN A 162 16.46 12.33 -17.21
N ARG A 163 15.35 11.56 -17.19
CA ARG A 163 14.45 11.45 -16.01
C ARG A 163 13.96 12.81 -15.52
N LYS A 164 13.62 13.69 -16.46
CA LYS A 164 13.11 15.04 -16.22
C LYS A 164 11.80 15.27 -16.97
N GLY A 165 11.13 16.37 -16.62
CA GLY A 165 9.91 16.79 -17.27
C GLY A 165 8.66 16.29 -16.54
N PRO A 166 7.48 16.54 -17.10
CA PRO A 166 6.22 16.48 -16.35
C PRO A 166 5.82 15.04 -15.95
N PHE A 167 6.43 14.01 -16.56
CA PHE A 167 6.26 12.61 -16.15
C PHE A 167 6.87 12.25 -14.79
N THR A 168 7.69 13.14 -14.21
CA THR A 168 8.23 12.94 -12.86
C THR A 168 7.28 13.43 -11.76
N VAL A 169 6.19 14.13 -12.11
CA VAL A 169 5.28 14.74 -11.14
C VAL A 169 4.32 13.67 -10.58
N PRO A 170 4.16 13.58 -9.24
CA PRO A 170 3.38 12.52 -8.60
C PRO A 170 1.86 12.78 -8.73
N GLY A 171 1.29 12.43 -9.90
CA GLY A 171 -0.16 12.50 -10.11
C GLY A 171 -0.74 13.92 -10.10
N GLY A 172 0.09 14.93 -10.38
CA GLY A 172 -0.31 16.34 -10.37
C GLY A 172 -0.44 16.96 -8.97
N ALA A 173 -0.12 16.22 -7.90
CA ALA A 173 -0.05 16.78 -6.55
C ALA A 173 1.29 17.50 -6.36
N GLU A 174 1.24 18.83 -6.25
CA GLU A 174 2.44 19.67 -6.05
C GLU A 174 2.49 20.31 -4.65
N GLY A 175 1.33 20.48 -4.02
CA GLY A 175 1.18 20.99 -2.66
C GLY A 175 0.16 20.16 -1.89
N ILE A 176 0.43 19.99 -0.59
CA ILE A 176 -0.45 19.30 0.36
C ILE A 176 -0.62 20.23 1.56
N ALA A 177 -1.77 20.15 2.21
CA ALA A 177 -2.01 20.86 3.45
C ALA A 177 -2.72 19.98 4.47
N PHE A 178 -2.35 20.14 5.74
CA PHE A 178 -3.20 19.72 6.85
C PHE A 178 -3.85 20.96 7.43
N VAL A 179 -5.18 20.98 7.37
CA VAL A 179 -6.00 22.10 7.84
C VAL A 179 -6.94 21.61 8.92
N LYS A 180 -7.08 22.42 9.96
CA LYS A 180 -8.04 22.24 11.05
C LYS A 180 -9.33 22.95 10.65
N THR A 181 -10.42 22.21 10.55
CA THR A 181 -11.74 22.80 10.30
C THR A 181 -12.32 23.34 11.61
N ASN A 182 -13.30 24.24 11.53
CA ASN A 182 -13.96 24.80 12.72
C ASN A 182 -14.70 23.74 13.56
N ASN A 183 -14.91 22.53 13.02
CA ASN A 183 -15.57 21.42 13.71
C ASN A 183 -14.57 20.40 14.29
N SER A 184 -13.27 20.69 14.25
CA SER A 184 -12.22 19.79 14.75
C SER A 184 -11.59 20.34 16.01
N ASP A 185 -11.63 19.57 17.09
CA ASP A 185 -10.92 19.87 18.35
C ASP A 185 -9.46 19.39 18.33
N LEU A 186 -9.06 18.63 17.29
CA LEU A 186 -7.72 18.07 17.14
C LEU A 186 -6.97 18.66 15.93
N PRO A 187 -5.63 18.77 16.00
CA PRO A 187 -4.83 18.68 17.23
C PRO A 187 -5.14 19.86 18.17
N ALA A 188 -4.94 19.67 19.47
CA ALA A 188 -5.04 20.78 20.43
C ALA A 188 -3.99 21.85 20.09
N ASP A 189 -4.36 23.12 20.28
CA ASP A 189 -3.52 24.27 19.91
C ASP A 189 -2.26 24.40 20.79
#